data_AF-A0A7S1PAE4-F1
#
_entry.id   AF-A0A7S1PAE4-F1
#
_cell.length_a   1.000
_cell.length_b   1.000
_cell.length_c   1.000
_cell.angle_alpha   90.00
_cell.angle_beta   90.00
_cell.angle_gamma   90.00
#
_symmetry.space_group_name_H-M   'P 1'
#
loop_
_entity.id
_entity.type
_entity.pdbx_description
1 polymer ?
#
loop_
_entity_poly.entity_id
_entity_poly.type
_entity_poly.pdbx_seq_one_letter_code
_entity_poly.pdbx_strand_id
1 'polypeptide(L)'
;PDFIPSCPITLGVLRQPALSTTSQTTYEYEAICEHLDNSDRSPSSNKRLSKDDLVPDRSALRFIEGWARDQMQKDQNKRGSPPGGNGASKRQKLEGGSGPAAAASASAAAAAAAGGGGRKGEGR
;
A
#
# COMPACT_ATOMS: atom_id res chain seq x y z
N PRO A 1 2.36 -1.28 14.51
CA PRO A 1 3.66 -1.89 14.14
C PRO A 1 4.78 -1.09 14.80
N ASP A 2 5.73 -1.80 15.40
CA ASP A 2 6.80 -1.17 16.19
C ASP A 2 7.94 -0.66 15.30
N PHE A 3 7.94 -1.01 14.02
CA PHE A 3 8.97 -0.62 13.05
C PHE A 3 8.36 -0.29 11.68
N ILE A 4 8.72 0.87 11.12
CA ILE A 4 8.44 1.29 9.75
C ILE A 4 9.80 1.46 9.07
N PRO A 5 10.00 0.89 7.87
CA PRO A 5 11.26 1.04 7.16
C PRO A 5 11.50 2.53 6.86
N SER A 6 12.66 3.02 7.29
CA SER A 6 13.12 4.40 7.08
C SER A 6 14.33 4.43 6.17
N CYS A 7 14.48 5.50 5.40
CA CYS A 7 15.63 5.68 4.54
C CYS A 7 16.87 6.06 5.37
N PRO A 8 18.03 5.40 5.19
CA PRO A 8 19.28 5.79 5.85
C PRO A 8 19.80 7.18 5.47
N ILE A 9 19.37 7.73 4.34
CA ILE A 9 19.82 9.04 3.83
C ILE A 9 18.91 10.15 4.33
N THR A 10 17.60 10.02 4.11
CA THR A 10 16.62 11.07 4.46
C THR A 10 16.09 10.96 5.89
N LEU A 11 16.35 9.83 6.57
CA LEU A 11 15.82 9.48 7.89
C LEU A 11 14.27 9.49 7.98
N GLY A 12 13.60 9.56 6.83
CA GLY A 12 12.15 9.61 6.71
C GLY A 12 11.56 8.28 6.25
N VAL A 13 10.22 8.23 6.24
CA VAL A 13 9.45 7.13 5.64
C VAL A 13 9.68 7.12 4.13
N LEU A 14 9.97 5.95 3.59
CA LEU A 14 10.23 5.76 2.17
C LEU A 14 8.95 5.98 1.35
N ARG A 15 9.00 6.83 0.32
CA ARG A 15 7.93 7.05 -0.67
C ARG A 15 8.13 6.15 -1.87
N GLN A 16 9.35 6.11 -2.39
CA GLN A 16 9.76 5.23 -3.49
C GLN A 16 10.91 4.34 -3.00
N PRO A 17 10.58 3.24 -2.30
CA PRO A 17 11.60 2.35 -1.77
C PRO A 17 12.34 1.64 -2.91
N ALA A 18 13.66 1.83 -2.94
CA ALA A 18 14.58 1.20 -3.89
C ALA A 18 15.60 0.33 -3.12
N LEU A 19 15.60 -0.97 -3.42
CA LEU A 19 16.51 -1.94 -2.81
C LEU A 19 17.82 -1.98 -3.62
N SER A 20 18.94 -1.81 -2.92
CA SER A 20 20.27 -2.11 -3.46
C SER A 20 20.50 -3.62 -3.46
N THR A 21 20.77 -4.20 -4.64
CA THR A 21 21.08 -5.64 -4.77
C THR A 21 22.41 -6.02 -4.11
N THR A 22 23.33 -5.06 -3.99
CA THR A 22 24.69 -5.29 -3.44
C THR A 22 24.73 -5.21 -1.92
N SER A 23 23.99 -4.26 -1.33
CA SER A 23 23.99 -4.03 0.13
C SER A 23 22.73 -4.51 0.82
N GLN A 24 21.73 -5.01 0.07
CA GLN A 24 20.41 -5.41 0.57
C GLN A 24 19.76 -4.35 1.48
N THR A 25 20.05 -3.07 1.21
CA THR A 25 19.53 -1.92 1.94
C THR A 25 18.53 -1.19 1.07
N THR A 26 17.38 -0.83 1.65
CA THR A 26 16.34 -0.04 0.97
C THR A 26 16.55 1.44 1.22
N TYR A 27 16.59 2.23 0.15
CA TYR A 27 16.73 3.68 0.17
C TYR A 27 15.51 4.36 -0.46
N GLU A 28 15.41 5.67 -0.25
CA GLU A 28 14.52 6.52 -1.05
C GLU A 28 15.15 6.71 -2.42
N TYR A 29 14.41 6.42 -3.49
CA TYR A 29 14.94 6.39 -4.85
C TYR A 29 15.59 7.72 -5.26
N GLU A 30 14.93 8.85 -5.01
CA GLU A 30 15.46 10.17 -5.37
C GLU A 30 16.76 10.47 -4.61
N ALA A 31 16.78 10.19 -3.31
CA ALA A 31 17.94 10.48 -2.46
C ALA A 31 19.16 9.61 -2.80
N ILE A 32 18.96 8.32 -3.11
CA ILE A 32 20.08 7.47 -3.53
C ILE A 32 20.56 7.84 -4.93
N CYS A 33 19.67 8.25 -5.84
CA CYS A 33 20.08 8.71 -7.16
C CYS A 33 20.95 9.97 -7.08
N GLU A 34 20.55 10.96 -6.28
CA GLU A 34 21.33 12.19 -6.06
C GLU A 34 22.69 11.91 -5.40
N HIS A 35 22.73 10.96 -4.46
CA HIS A 35 23.99 10.50 -3.88
C HIS A 35 24.90 9.88 -4.95
N LEU A 36 24.34 9.03 -5.80
CA LEU A 36 25.08 8.31 -6.84
C LEU A 36 25.53 9.20 -8.00
N ASP A 37 24.95 10.39 -8.16
CA ASP A 37 25.44 11.40 -9.11
C ASP A 37 26.78 12.01 -8.66
N ASN A 38 27.08 11.97 -7.36
CA ASN A 38 28.29 12.53 -6.78
C ASN A 38 29.30 11.46 -6.27
N SER A 39 28.88 10.21 -6.18
CA SER A 39 29.63 9.11 -5.55
C SER A 39 29.32 7.78 -6.22
N ASP A 40 30.30 6.90 -6.42
CA ASP A 40 30.08 5.56 -6.97
C ASP A 40 29.84 4.49 -5.90
N ARG A 41 29.39 4.90 -4.70
CA ARG A 41 29.31 4.07 -3.50
C ARG A 41 27.99 4.18 -2.77
N SER A 42 27.63 3.09 -2.08
CA SER A 42 26.52 3.03 -1.15
C SER A 42 26.79 3.88 0.10
N PRO A 43 25.85 4.73 0.53
CA PRO A 43 26.05 5.59 1.69
C PRO A 43 26.07 4.83 3.03
N SER A 44 25.46 3.63 3.10
CA SER A 44 25.43 2.83 4.34
C SER A 44 26.56 1.80 4.43
N SER A 45 26.99 1.23 3.29
CA SER A 45 27.95 0.12 3.27
C SER A 45 29.31 0.49 2.68
N ASN A 46 29.42 1.67 2.06
CA ASN A 46 30.60 2.16 1.34
C ASN A 46 31.11 1.22 0.21
N LYS A 47 30.30 0.23 -0.17
CA LYS A 47 30.51 -0.66 -1.31
C LYS A 47 30.18 0.06 -2.60
N ARG A 48 30.80 -0.35 -3.71
CA ARG A 48 30.45 0.19 -5.04
C ARG A 48 28.98 -0.09 -5.34
N LEU A 49 28.30 0.91 -5.85
CA LEU A 49 26.88 0.84 -6.18
C LEU A 49 26.61 1.72 -7.40
N SER A 50 25.89 1.20 -8.38
CA SER A 50 25.41 1.97 -9.54
C SER A 50 23.89 2.12 -9.50
N LYS A 51 23.35 3.00 -10.35
CA LYS A 51 21.91 3.20 -10.48
C LYS A 51 21.20 1.95 -11.04
N ASP A 52 21.89 1.17 -11.88
CA ASP A 52 21.38 -0.09 -12.45
C ASP A 52 21.25 -1.21 -11.41
N ASP A 53 21.96 -1.10 -10.28
CA ASP A 53 21.89 -2.06 -9.17
C ASP A 53 20.71 -1.78 -8.21
N LEU A 54 19.89 -0.76 -8.50
CA LEU A 54 18.73 -0.39 -7.72
C LEU A 54 17.47 -1.01 -8.32
N VAL A 55 16.75 -1.78 -7.51
CA VAL A 55 15.48 -2.40 -7.91
C VAL A 55 14.33 -1.85 -7.06
N PRO A 56 13.14 -1.60 -7.63
CA PRO A 56 11.98 -1.18 -6.85
C PRO A 56 11.57 -2.23 -5.80
N ASP A 57 11.51 -1.83 -4.52
CA ASP A 57 11.09 -2.71 -3.43
C ASP A 57 9.58 -2.63 -3.23
N ARG A 58 8.86 -3.44 -4.01
CA ARG A 58 7.39 -3.52 -3.94
C ARG A 58 6.89 -4.09 -2.62
N SER A 59 7.69 -4.89 -1.92
CA SER A 59 7.34 -5.47 -0.63
C SER A 59 7.34 -4.40 0.46
N ALA A 60 8.40 -3.58 0.52
CA ALA A 60 8.45 -2.42 1.42
C ALA A 60 7.31 -1.44 1.11
N LEU A 61 7.04 -1.16 -0.17
CA LEU A 61 5.95 -0.26 -0.55
C LEU A 61 4.59 -0.75 -0.04
N ARG A 62 4.26 -2.04 -0.23
CA ARG A 62 3.01 -2.63 0.27
C ARG A 62 2.90 -2.54 1.79
N PHE A 63 4.00 -2.77 2.50
CA PHE A 63 4.04 -2.67 3.96
C PHE A 63 3.77 -1.24 4.44
N ILE A 64 4.45 -0.25 3.84
CA ILE A 64 4.30 1.17 4.16
C ILE A 64 2.87 1.64 3.87
N GLU A 65 2.33 1.28 2.70
CA GLU A 65 0.94 1.61 2.35
C GLU A 65 -0.08 0.98 3.31
N GLY A 66 0.14 -0.29 3.69
CA GLY A 66 -0.71 -0.98 4.67
C GLY A 66 -0.73 -0.26 6.02
N TRP A 67 0.46 0.15 6.49
CA TRP A 67 0.57 0.96 7.71
C TRP A 67 -0.13 2.31 7.58
N ALA A 68 0.08 3.04 6.48
CA ALA A 68 -0.54 4.34 6.26
C ALA A 68 -2.07 4.25 6.27
N ARG A 69 -2.66 3.21 5.66
CA ARG A 69 -4.12 2.96 5.69
C ARG A 69 -4.62 2.72 7.12
N ASP A 70 -3.92 1.90 7.90
CA ASP A 70 -4.26 1.64 9.31
C ASP A 70 -4.22 2.92 10.17
N GLN A 71 -3.21 3.78 9.97
CA GLN A 71 -3.12 5.06 10.68
C GLN A 71 -4.28 6.00 10.33
N MET A 72 -4.59 6.14 9.03
CA MET A 72 -5.70 6.98 8.58
C MET A 72 -7.04 6.50 9.17
N GLN A 73 -7.26 5.19 9.23
CA GLN A 73 -8.48 4.61 9.77
C GLN A 73 -8.62 4.84 11.28
N LYS A 74 -7.51 4.73 12.03
CA LYS A 74 -7.46 5.07 13.47
C LYS A 74 -7.75 6.55 13.71
N ASP A 75 -7.18 7.43 12.89
CA ASP A 75 -7.41 8.87 13.03
C ASP A 75 -8.85 9.26 12.67
N GLN A 76 -9.45 8.62 11.68
CA GLN A 76 -10.88 8.76 11.38
C GLN A 76 -11.75 8.26 12.53
N ASN A 77 -11.43 7.11 13.14
CA ASN A 77 -12.20 6.56 14.27
C ASN A 77 -12.09 7.44 15.53
N LYS A 78 -10.95 8.11 15.74
CA LYS A 78 -10.77 9.13 16.78
C LYS A 78 -11.60 10.38 16.49
N ARG A 79 -11.61 10.86 15.23
CA ARG A 79 -12.35 12.07 14.82
C ARG A 79 -13.87 11.85 14.74
N GLY A 80 -14.32 10.61 14.51
CA GLY A 80 -15.73 10.22 14.47
C GLY A 80 -16.34 9.89 15.84
N SER A 81 -15.56 9.89 16.92
CA SER A 81 -16.08 9.75 18.29
C SER A 81 -16.42 11.15 18.84
N PRO A 82 -17.70 11.52 18.99
CA PRO A 82 -18.05 12.82 19.58
C PRO A 82 -17.61 12.88 21.05
N PRO A 83 -17.03 13.99 21.52
CA PRO A 83 -16.78 14.20 22.94
C PRO A 83 -18.07 14.61 23.66
N GLY A 84 -18.57 13.74 24.56
CA GLY A 84 -19.41 14.14 25.69
C GLY A 84 -20.80 13.49 25.80
N GLY A 85 -21.04 12.78 26.90
CA GLY A 85 -22.39 12.51 27.40
C GLY A 85 -22.54 11.27 28.28
N ASN A 86 -22.28 11.38 29.58
CA ASN A 86 -22.81 10.44 30.58
C ASN A 86 -24.34 10.42 30.53
N GLY A 87 -24.97 9.24 30.61
CA GLY A 87 -26.37 9.11 31.08
C GLY A 87 -27.32 8.28 30.22
N ALA A 88 -27.58 7.05 30.69
CA ALA A 88 -28.79 6.24 30.59
C ALA A 88 -29.83 6.52 29.47
N SER A 89 -30.06 5.50 28.63
CA SER A 89 -31.42 5.15 28.17
C SER A 89 -31.51 3.66 27.84
N LYS A 90 -31.87 2.91 28.89
CA LYS A 90 -32.81 1.78 28.91
C LYS A 90 -33.43 1.46 27.54
N ARG A 91 -32.87 0.48 26.81
CA ARG A 91 -33.66 -0.26 25.80
C ARG A 91 -34.18 -1.53 26.44
N GLN A 92 -35.46 -1.45 26.79
CA GLN A 92 -36.31 -2.52 27.26
C GLN A 92 -36.13 -3.82 26.46
N LYS A 93 -35.96 -4.91 27.22
CA LYS A 93 -36.47 -6.24 26.92
C LYS A 93 -37.91 -6.13 26.41
N LEU A 94 -38.15 -6.48 25.15
CA LEU A 94 -39.45 -6.88 24.64
C LEU A 94 -39.24 -8.17 23.86
N GLU A 95 -39.79 -9.24 24.41
CA GLU A 95 -39.91 -10.54 23.78
C GLU A 95 -40.94 -10.46 22.65
N GLY A 96 -40.72 -11.20 21.57
CA GLY A 96 -41.67 -11.31 20.47
C GLY A 96 -40.99 -11.89 19.24
N GLY A 97 -41.21 -13.19 19.01
CA GLY A 97 -40.48 -13.99 18.03
C GLY A 97 -40.91 -13.84 16.57
N SER A 98 -40.51 -14.88 15.82
CA SER A 98 -40.69 -15.15 14.38
C SER A 98 -39.54 -14.65 13.50
N GLY A 99 -38.63 -15.56 13.12
CA GLY A 99 -37.76 -15.42 11.94
C GLY A 99 -38.53 -15.67 10.65
N PRO A 100 -37.91 -16.21 9.58
CA PRO A 100 -36.54 -16.08 9.08
C PRO A 100 -36.54 -15.40 7.68
N ALA A 101 -35.39 -14.97 7.15
CA ALA A 101 -35.11 -15.07 5.70
C ALA A 101 -33.72 -14.51 5.34
N ALA A 102 -33.00 -15.31 4.58
CA ALA A 102 -31.83 -14.95 3.82
C ALA A 102 -32.13 -13.86 2.77
N ALA A 103 -31.13 -13.03 2.47
CA ALA A 103 -31.02 -12.38 1.17
C ALA A 103 -29.54 -12.20 0.84
N ALA A 104 -29.00 -13.16 0.09
CA ALA A 104 -27.79 -13.00 -0.69
C ALA A 104 -28.06 -11.95 -1.79
N SER A 105 -27.21 -10.93 -1.87
CA SER A 105 -27.22 -10.00 -3.00
C SER A 105 -26.23 -10.48 -4.05
N ALA A 106 -26.76 -11.18 -5.05
CA ALA A 106 -26.12 -11.40 -6.33
C ALA A 106 -26.18 -10.10 -7.16
N SER A 107 -25.06 -9.70 -7.75
CA SER A 107 -25.02 -8.69 -8.81
C SER A 107 -24.52 -9.29 -10.13
N ALA A 108 -25.51 -9.52 -10.99
CA ALA A 108 -25.55 -9.37 -12.45
C ALA A 108 -24.40 -9.90 -13.33
N ALA A 109 -24.78 -10.88 -14.15
CA ALA A 109 -24.15 -11.23 -15.40
C ALA A 109 -24.34 -10.13 -16.47
N ALA A 110 -23.30 -9.91 -17.28
CA ALA A 110 -23.45 -9.46 -18.66
C ALA A 110 -22.58 -10.35 -19.55
N ALA A 111 -23.23 -11.07 -20.46
CA ALA A 111 -22.65 -11.95 -21.46
C ALA A 111 -22.60 -11.26 -22.83
N ALA A 112 -21.92 -11.92 -23.78
CA ALA A 112 -21.77 -11.66 -25.23
C ALA A 112 -20.52 -10.84 -25.61
N ALA A 113 -19.70 -11.19 -26.61
CA ALA A 113 -19.65 -12.26 -27.62
C ALA A 113 -18.17 -12.30 -28.12
N ALA A 114 -17.51 -13.45 -28.24
CA ALA A 114 -17.45 -14.33 -29.42
C ALA A 114 -17.09 -13.64 -30.77
N GLY A 115 -15.95 -14.07 -31.34
CA GLY A 115 -15.56 -13.95 -32.76
C GLY A 115 -14.56 -12.82 -33.04
N GLY A 116 -13.45 -12.99 -33.77
CA GLY A 116 -12.98 -14.06 -34.64
C GLY A 116 -12.26 -13.45 -35.85
N GLY A 117 -11.07 -13.98 -36.20
CA GLY A 117 -10.35 -13.71 -37.47
C GLY A 117 -9.60 -12.37 -37.54
N GLY A 118 -8.44 -12.22 -38.16
CA GLY A 118 -7.68 -13.10 -39.05
C GLY A 118 -6.99 -12.27 -40.14
N ARG A 119 -5.66 -12.12 -40.03
CA ARG A 119 -4.62 -12.01 -41.08
C ARG A 119 -4.61 -10.88 -42.14
N LYS A 120 -3.36 -10.62 -42.54
CA LYS A 120 -2.79 -9.90 -43.70
C LYS A 120 -2.76 -8.38 -43.55
N GLY A 121 -1.66 -7.68 -43.78
CA GLY A 121 -0.49 -7.98 -44.60
C GLY A 121 -0.50 -7.05 -45.80
N GLU A 122 0.29 -5.99 -45.75
CA GLU A 122 0.56 -5.03 -46.82
C GLU A 122 1.97 -4.51 -46.55
N GLY A 123 2.98 -4.61 -47.41
CA GLY A 123 2.98 -4.71 -48.87
C GLY A 123 3.92 -3.62 -49.37
N ARG A 124 5.20 -3.94 -49.50
CA ARG A 124 6.20 -3.21 -50.29
C ARG A 124 6.59 -4.10 -51.45
#